data_AF-A0A3L6JHL3-F1
#
_entry.id   AF-A0A3L6JHL3-F1
#
_cell.length_a   1.000
_cell.length_b   1.000
_cell.length_c   1.000
_cell.angle_alpha   90.00
_cell.angle_beta   90.00
_cell.angle_gamma   90.00
#
_symmetry.space_group_name_H-M   'P 1'
#
loop_
_entity.id
_entity.type
_entity.pdbx_description
1 polymer ?
#
loop_
_entity_poly.entity_id
_entity_poly.type
_entity_poly.pdbx_seq_one_letter_code
_entity_poly.pdbx_strand_id
1 'polypeptide(L)' 'MTSDCPDGYCKQKIQAIDNAIGHTKNEWAILLYDTSKYEDVFQALKFCEAFRLEARVSVTSEGYRVQFRQDTTRNNKL' A
#
# COMPACT_ATOMS: atom_id res chain seq x y z
N MET A 1 -5.50 -9.90 -23.27
CA MET A 1 -4.99 -10.66 -22.11
C MET A 1 -3.74 -9.96 -21.66
N THR A 2 -3.80 -9.26 -20.53
CA THR A 2 -2.72 -8.42 -20.00
C THR A 2 -1.52 -9.28 -19.66
N SER A 3 -0.41 -9.03 -20.37
CA SER A 3 0.76 -9.89 -20.52
C SER A 3 1.90 -9.47 -19.58
N ASP A 4 1.61 -9.14 -18.33
CA ASP A 4 2.61 -8.54 -17.42
C ASP A 4 3.21 -9.48 -16.37
N CYS A 5 2.89 -10.78 -16.36
CA CYS A 5 3.61 -11.76 -15.51
C CYS A 5 3.61 -13.17 -16.11
N PRO A 6 4.52 -13.49 -17.05
CA PRO A 6 4.65 -14.83 -17.63
C PRO A 6 5.43 -15.81 -16.73
N ASP A 7 6.18 -15.31 -15.76
CA ASP A 7 7.09 -16.11 -14.95
C ASP A 7 6.79 -15.79 -13.47
N GLY A 8 6.64 -16.81 -12.62
CA GLY A 8 6.28 -16.69 -11.19
C GLY A 8 7.21 -15.81 -10.32
N TYR A 9 8.15 -15.11 -10.92
CA TYR A 9 9.03 -14.09 -10.37
C TYR A 9 8.26 -12.86 -9.82
N CYS A 10 7.17 -12.44 -10.46
CA CYS A 10 6.28 -11.39 -9.90
C CYS A 10 5.75 -11.78 -8.51
N LYS A 11 5.33 -13.04 -8.37
CA LYS A 11 4.77 -13.60 -7.14
C LYS A 11 5.81 -13.65 -6.02
N GLN A 12 7.07 -13.91 -6.36
CA GLN A 12 8.19 -13.93 -5.40
C GLN A 12 8.61 -12.53 -4.95
N LYS A 13 8.59 -11.53 -5.84
CA LYS A 13 8.82 -10.13 -5.45
C LYS A 13 7.74 -9.61 -4.49
N ILE A 14 6.48 -9.98 -4.71
CA ILE A 14 5.38 -9.67 -3.80
C ILE A 14 5.60 -10.35 -2.44
N GLN A 15 6.00 -11.62 -2.41
CA GLN A 15 6.34 -12.32 -1.16
C GLN A 15 7.57 -11.73 -0.44
N ALA A 16 8.55 -11.20 -1.17
CA ALA A 16 9.69 -10.50 -0.57
C ALA A 16 9.28 -9.17 0.07
N ILE A 17 8.32 -8.47 -0.53
CA ILE A 17 7.69 -7.26 0.04
C ILE A 17 6.86 -7.64 1.27
N ASP A 18 6.04 -8.69 1.22
CA ASP A 18 5.30 -9.23 2.37
C ASP A 18 6.22 -9.58 3.55
N ASN A 19 7.41 -10.11 3.27
CA ASN A 19 8.38 -10.46 4.32
C ASN A 19 9.14 -9.24 4.88
N ALA A 20 9.38 -8.21 4.07
CA ALA A 20 9.98 -6.96 4.54
C ALA A 20 9.03 -6.15 5.44
N ILE A 21 7.71 -6.29 5.24
CA ILE A 21 6.65 -5.70 6.09
C ILE A 21 6.65 -6.29 7.52
N GLY A 22 7.35 -7.41 7.75
CA GLY A 22 7.42 -8.07 9.05
C GLY A 22 8.20 -7.32 10.15
N HIS A 23 8.97 -6.27 9.84
CA HIS A 23 9.89 -5.69 10.83
C HIS A 23 10.15 -4.18 10.68
N THR A 24 9.21 -3.32 11.10
CA THR A 24 9.52 -2.13 11.92
C THR A 24 8.25 -1.40 12.40
N LYS A 25 8.18 -1.15 13.70
CA LYS A 25 7.09 -0.43 14.38
C LYS A 25 7.10 1.05 13.94
N ASN A 26 5.95 1.58 13.47
CA ASN A 26 5.65 3.00 13.14
C ASN A 26 5.88 3.52 11.70
N GLU A 27 6.09 2.69 10.70
CA GLU A 27 6.33 3.20 9.34
C GLU A 27 5.08 3.11 8.46
N TRP A 28 4.55 4.28 8.09
CA TRP A 28 3.59 4.40 7.00
C TRP A 28 4.28 3.92 5.70
N ALA A 29 3.88 2.75 5.20
CA ALA A 29 4.32 2.22 3.92
C ALA A 29 3.74 3.06 2.78
N ILE A 30 4.48 3.23 1.68
CA ILE A 30 4.00 4.01 0.54
C ILE A 30 3.24 3.08 -0.40
N LEU A 31 1.96 3.38 -0.64
CA LEU A 31 1.12 2.66 -1.61
C LEU A 31 1.24 3.26 -3.00
N LEU A 32 1.25 4.58 -3.08
CA LEU A 32 1.31 5.33 -4.32
C LEU A 32 2.33 6.46 -4.18
N TYR A 33 3.36 6.42 -5.02
CA TYR A 33 4.34 7.48 -5.16
C TYR A 33 3.81 8.57 -6.09
N ASP A 34 3.88 9.82 -5.61
CA ASP A 34 3.67 11.09 -6.32
C ASP A 34 2.93 10.99 -7.68
N THR A 35 1.60 11.09 -7.63
CA THR A 35 0.71 11.18 -8.79
C THR A 35 0.04 12.55 -8.87
N SER A 36 -0.12 13.11 -10.06
CA SER A 36 -0.97 14.30 -10.28
C SER A 36 -2.43 13.93 -10.58
N LYS A 37 -2.73 12.63 -10.78
CA LYS A 37 -4.06 12.16 -11.13
C LYS A 37 -4.86 11.80 -9.89
N TYR A 38 -6.01 12.45 -9.75
CA TYR A 38 -6.95 12.16 -8.68
C TYR A 38 -7.46 10.70 -8.71
N GLU A 39 -7.62 10.13 -9.90
CA GLU A 39 -8.11 8.75 -10.06
C GLU A 39 -7.17 7.72 -9.41
N ASP A 40 -5.85 7.91 -9.53
CA ASP A 40 -4.87 7.00 -8.91
C ASP A 40 -4.95 7.07 -7.38
N VAL A 41 -5.11 8.27 -6.83
CA VAL A 41 -5.35 8.47 -5.39
C VAL A 41 -6.64 7.77 -4.95
N PHE A 42 -7.71 7.91 -5.72
CA PHE A 42 -8.99 7.27 -5.42
C PHE A 42 -8.90 5.74 -5.43
N GLN A 43 -8.20 5.14 -6.39
CA GLN A 43 -7.98 3.69 -6.44
C GLN A 43 -7.09 3.22 -5.28
N ALA A 44 -6.05 3.98 -4.92
CA ALA A 44 -5.20 3.69 -3.77
C ALA A 44 -5.98 3.74 -2.46
N LEU A 45 -6.90 4.70 -2.30
CA LEU A 45 -7.79 4.77 -1.14
C LEU A 45 -8.77 3.60 -1.09
N LYS A 46 -9.34 3.19 -2.24
CA LYS A 46 -10.20 1.99 -2.32
C LYS A 46 -9.45 0.72 -1.94
N PHE A 47 -8.19 0.60 -2.35
CA PHE A 47 -7.33 -0.49 -1.90
C PHE A 47 -7.18 -0.47 -0.38
N CYS A 48 -6.83 0.67 0.21
CA CYS A 48 -6.73 0.78 1.67
C CYS A 48 -8.04 0.42 2.38
N GLU A 49 -9.19 0.87 1.88
CA GLU A 49 -10.51 0.53 2.42
C GLU A 49 -10.78 -0.98 2.37
N ALA A 50 -10.55 -1.62 1.21
CA ALA A 50 -10.78 -3.05 1.00
C ALA A 50 -9.95 -3.91 1.97
N PHE A 51 -8.72 -3.49 2.26
CA PHE A 51 -7.81 -4.19 3.16
C PHE A 51 -7.84 -3.70 4.60
N ARG A 52 -8.77 -2.78 4.94
CA ARG A 52 -8.88 -2.13 6.26
C ARG A 52 -7.55 -1.55 6.75
N LEU A 53 -6.80 -0.99 5.81
CA LEU A 53 -5.56 -0.29 6.06
C LEU A 53 -5.90 1.16 6.38
N GLU A 54 -5.21 1.73 7.35
CA GLU A 54 -5.29 3.17 7.53
C GLU A 54 -4.50 3.83 6.41
N ALA A 55 -5.11 4.84 5.76
CA ALA A 55 -4.51 5.55 4.65
C ALA A 55 -4.20 7.00 5.03
N ARG A 56 -3.11 7.54 4.48
CA ARG A 56 -2.71 8.94 4.59
C ARG A 56 -2.37 9.46 3.20
N VAL A 57 -3.05 10.52 2.78
CA VAL A 57 -2.72 11.25 1.56
C VAL A 57 -1.91 12.48 1.92
N SER A 58 -0.76 12.67 1.28
CA SER A 58 0.08 13.86 1.43
C SER A 58 0.17 14.59 0.10
N VAL A 59 0.08 15.93 0.13
CA VAL A 59 0.31 16.78 -1.05
C VAL A 59 1.79 17.11 -1.11
N THR A 60 2.42 16.86 -2.26
CA THR A 60 3.82 17.16 -2.53
C THR A 60 3.92 18.19 -3.66
N SER A 61 5.13 18.69 -3.95
CA SER A 61 5.36 19.57 -5.11
C SER A 61 5.07 18.90 -6.45
N GLU A 62 5.01 17.56 -6.48
CA GLU A 62 4.84 16.74 -7.67
C GLU A 62 3.41 16.16 -7.80
N GLY A 63 2.57 16.34 -6.78
CA GLY A 63 1.18 15.91 -6.77
C GLY A 63 0.74 15.34 -5.42
N TYR A 64 0.28 14.09 -5.43
CA TYR A 64 -0.27 13.38 -4.28
C TYR A 64 0.49 12.10 -4.03
N ARG A 65 0.79 11.83 -2.77
CA ARG A 65 1.37 10.58 -2.29
C ARG A 65 0.39 9.89 -1.37
N VAL A 66 0.15 8.59 -1.57
CA VAL A 66 -0.69 7.79 -0.67
C VAL A 66 0.18 6.82 0.10
N GLN A 67 0.08 6.91 1.42
CA GLN A 67 0.72 6.01 2.35
C GLN A 67 -0.35 5.21 3.09
N PHE A 68 0.01 4.03 3.55
CA PHE A 68 -0.84 3.17 4.33
C PHE A 68 -0.08 2.63 5.54
N ARG A 69 -0.82 2.34 6.60
CA ARG A 69 -0.31 1.50 7.69
C ARG A 69 -1.33 0.44 8.00
N GLN A 70 -0.84 -0.75 8.31
CA GLN A 70 -1.68 -1.78 8.90
C GLN A 70 -1.79 -1.44 10.38
N ASP A 71 -2.88 -0.77 10.76
CA ASP A 71 -3.16 -0.61 12.18
C ASP A 71 -3.50 -2.00 12.73
N THR A 72 -2.56 -2.58 13.48
CA THR A 72 -2.85 -3.81 14.22
C THR A 72 -3.78 -3.44 15.36
N THR A 73 -5.09 -3.42 15.11
CA THR A 73 -6.08 -3.49 16.19
C THR A 73 -5.96 -4.86 16.85
N ARG A 74 -4.91 -5.05 17.67
CA ARG A 74 -4.86 -6.08 18.70
C ARG A 74 -5.83 -5.67 19.81
N ASN A 75 -7.12 -5.79 19.54
CA ASN A 75 -8.14 -5.90 20.59
C ASN A 75 -8.76 -7.29 20.52
N ASN A 76 -7.94 -8.30 20.82
CA ASN A 76 -8.43 -9.53 21.45
C ASN A 76 -7.92 -9.52 22.89
N LYS A 77 -8.69 -8.87 23.78
CA LYS A 77 -8.82 -9.36 25.15
C LYS A 77 -10.16 -10.06 25.22
N LEU A 78 -10.10 -11.38 25.10
CA LEU A 78 -11.08 -12.32 25.62
C LEU A 78 -11.21 -12.12 27.14
#